data_AF-A0A0L0VBX9-F1
#
_entry.id   AF-A0A0L0VBX9-F1
#
_cell.length_a   1.000
_cell.length_b   1.000
_cell.length_c   1.000
_cell.angle_alpha   90.00
_cell.angle_beta   90.00
_cell.angle_gamma   90.00
#
_symmetry.space_group_name_H-M   'P 1'
#
loop_
_entity.id
_entity.type
_entity.pdbx_description
1 polymer ?
#
loop_
_entity_poly.entity_id
_entity_poly.type
_entity_poly.pdbx_seq_one_letter_code
_entity_poly.pdbx_strand_id
1 'polypeptide(L)'
;MTNKLDQVCTLLRGLNLTPKRFMIALSEEDDNNAAVSQHYCRTERGWDSTERLILCFKTRATEIVCAQKPQSGMAPGGSYYNLSTLADGFFSKAAQVAWNKELTNSSDKLADLDGSVLKRSRNPAVRRTNWVQTMAQTVCSMLAFGGNHHHNRMQLRNALMFLSGSVTERVSSYLNYIGLCSSRWTAHATLKALSKEAEEKLKA
;
A
#
# COMPACT_ATOMS: atom_id res chain seq x y z
N MET A 1 5.70 -32.96 -7.08
CA MET A 1 5.39 -31.88 -6.10
C MET A 1 3.93 -31.85 -5.71
N THR A 2 3.00 -32.05 -6.64
CA THR A 2 1.54 -32.08 -6.41
C THR A 2 1.11 -33.02 -5.29
N ASN A 3 1.65 -34.26 -5.25
CA ASN A 3 1.33 -35.22 -4.19
C ASN A 3 1.72 -34.73 -2.78
N LYS A 4 2.89 -34.07 -2.64
CA LYS A 4 3.31 -33.49 -1.34
C LYS A 4 2.44 -32.31 -0.93
N LEU A 5 2.00 -31.48 -1.89
CA LEU A 5 1.10 -30.36 -1.63
C LEU A 5 -0.28 -30.86 -1.17
N ASP A 6 -0.82 -31.90 -1.81
CA ASP A 6 -2.09 -32.50 -1.42
C ASP A 6 -2.03 -33.10 0.00
N GLN A 7 -0.91 -33.74 0.35
CA GLN A 7 -0.69 -34.24 1.71
C GLN A 7 -0.69 -33.11 2.73
N VAL A 8 0.07 -32.03 2.48
CA VAL A 8 0.11 -30.84 3.36
C VAL A 8 -1.27 -30.18 3.47
N CYS A 9 -1.97 -29.99 2.35
CA CYS A 9 -3.32 -29.42 2.35
C CYS A 9 -4.34 -30.32 3.09
N THR A 10 -4.16 -31.63 3.05
CA THR A 10 -5.01 -32.58 3.78
C THR A 10 -4.75 -32.52 5.28
N LEU A 11 -3.48 -32.43 5.70
CA LEU A 11 -3.10 -32.23 7.09
C LEU A 11 -3.64 -30.90 7.64
N LEU A 12 -3.47 -29.82 6.89
CA LEU A 12 -3.99 -28.49 7.28
C LEU A 12 -5.50 -28.51 7.46
N ARG A 13 -6.23 -29.16 6.54
CA ARG A 13 -7.68 -29.37 6.68
C ARG A 13 -8.04 -30.17 7.93
N GLY A 14 -7.29 -31.23 8.24
CA GLY A 14 -7.49 -32.02 9.46
C GLY A 14 -7.26 -31.23 10.76
N LEU A 15 -6.39 -30.22 10.71
CA LEU A 15 -6.12 -29.30 11.82
C LEU A 15 -7.05 -28.06 11.84
N ASN A 16 -8.05 -27.98 10.97
CA ASN A 16 -8.92 -26.81 10.78
C ASN A 16 -8.14 -25.51 10.47
N LEU A 17 -6.97 -25.64 9.84
CA LEU A 17 -6.14 -24.52 9.42
C LEU A 17 -6.22 -24.34 7.90
N THR A 18 -6.26 -23.08 7.47
CA THR A 18 -5.99 -22.74 6.07
C THR A 18 -4.51 -22.44 5.91
N PRO A 19 -3.92 -22.56 4.70
CA PRO A 19 -2.54 -22.15 4.46
C PRO A 19 -2.26 -20.71 4.92
N LYS A 20 -3.23 -19.79 4.76
CA LYS A 20 -3.12 -18.41 5.25
C LYS A 20 -3.07 -18.35 6.78
N ARG A 21 -4.01 -19.02 7.46
CA ARG A 21 -4.05 -19.05 8.93
C ARG A 21 -2.81 -19.72 9.52
N PHE A 22 -2.32 -20.77 8.88
CA PHE A 22 -1.07 -21.42 9.24
C PHE A 22 0.12 -20.48 9.11
N MET A 23 0.27 -19.76 7.99
CA MET A 23 1.38 -18.81 7.82
C MET A 23 1.33 -17.65 8.81
N ILE A 24 0.13 -17.16 9.16
CA ILE A 24 -0.04 -16.15 10.21
C ILE A 24 0.37 -16.71 11.57
N ALA A 25 -0.18 -17.87 11.96
CA ALA A 25 0.16 -18.53 13.22
C ALA A 25 1.67 -18.82 13.30
N LEU A 26 2.26 -19.38 12.25
CA LEU A 26 3.71 -19.64 12.17
C LEU A 26 4.54 -18.36 12.31
N SER A 27 4.02 -17.20 11.93
CA SER A 27 4.72 -15.92 12.04
C SER A 27 4.51 -15.23 13.39
N GLU A 28 3.45 -15.58 14.12
CA GLU A 28 3.08 -15.00 15.42
C GLU A 28 3.50 -15.88 16.61
N GLU A 29 3.76 -17.17 16.38
CA GLU A 29 4.16 -18.12 17.42
C GLU A 29 5.61 -17.88 17.87
N ASP A 30 5.80 -17.63 19.17
CA ASP A 30 7.11 -17.48 19.83
C ASP A 30 7.64 -18.80 20.43
N ASP A 31 7.01 -19.94 20.12
CA ASP A 31 7.47 -21.26 20.59
C ASP A 31 8.87 -21.59 20.02
N ASN A 32 9.73 -22.18 20.85
CA ASN A 32 11.13 -22.52 20.50
C ASN A 32 11.24 -23.39 19.25
N ASN A 33 10.26 -24.27 18.99
CA ASN A 33 10.23 -25.08 17.77
C ASN A 33 9.83 -24.28 16.52
N ALA A 34 8.89 -23.33 16.65
CA ALA A 34 8.53 -22.42 15.57
C ALA A 34 9.69 -21.45 15.27
N ALA A 35 10.39 -20.99 16.31
CA ALA A 35 11.56 -20.13 16.20
C ALA A 35 12.68 -20.75 15.36
N VAL A 36 12.95 -22.06 15.46
CA VAL A 36 13.94 -22.75 14.61
C VAL A 36 13.55 -22.70 13.13
N SER A 37 12.28 -22.93 12.82
CA SER A 37 11.76 -22.87 11.44
C SER A 37 11.77 -21.44 10.89
N GLN A 38 11.42 -20.45 11.71
CA GLN A 38 11.51 -19.03 11.36
C GLN A 38 12.97 -18.57 11.17
N HIS A 39 13.90 -19.11 11.95
CA HIS A 39 15.32 -18.76 11.87
C HIS A 39 15.95 -19.27 10.57
N TYR A 40 15.49 -20.40 10.03
CA TYR A 40 15.97 -20.95 8.76
C TYR A 40 15.76 -19.95 7.60
N CYS A 41 14.68 -19.17 7.62
CA CYS A 41 14.39 -18.10 6.65
C CYS A 41 15.43 -16.95 6.65
N ARG A 42 16.25 -16.83 7.70
CA ARG A 42 17.27 -15.78 7.85
C ARG A 42 18.70 -16.29 7.68
N THR A 43 18.87 -17.60 7.51
CA THR A 43 20.19 -18.20 7.28
C THR A 43 20.50 -18.26 5.79
N GLU A 44 21.78 -18.21 5.45
CA GLU A 44 22.25 -18.33 4.06
C GLU A 44 21.73 -19.60 3.37
N ARG A 45 21.56 -20.71 4.11
CA ARG A 45 20.99 -21.96 3.60
C ARG A 45 19.51 -21.88 3.22
N GLY A 46 18.74 -20.99 3.84
CA GLY A 46 17.31 -20.82 3.58
C GLY A 46 16.99 -19.61 2.71
N TRP A 47 17.93 -18.69 2.55
CA TRP A 47 17.72 -17.40 1.88
C TRP A 47 17.20 -17.54 0.45
N ASP A 48 17.77 -18.43 -0.37
CA ASP A 48 17.32 -18.65 -1.76
C ASP A 48 15.84 -19.04 -1.83
N SER A 49 15.39 -19.86 -0.86
CA SER A 49 13.98 -20.28 -0.78
C SER A 49 13.07 -19.14 -0.30
N THR A 50 13.56 -18.30 0.62
CA THR A 50 12.88 -17.11 1.12
C THR A 50 12.76 -16.04 0.03
N GLU A 51 13.83 -15.77 -0.71
CA GLU A 51 13.84 -14.87 -1.85
C GLU A 51 12.83 -15.33 -2.91
N ARG A 52 12.87 -16.61 -3.27
CA ARG A 52 11.91 -17.18 -4.22
C ARG A 52 10.45 -17.04 -3.76
N LEU A 53 10.20 -17.22 -2.47
CA LEU A 53 8.87 -17.05 -1.88
C LEU A 53 8.42 -15.59 -1.88
N ILE A 54 9.31 -14.65 -1.55
CA ILE A 54 9.05 -13.20 -1.65
C ILE A 54 8.77 -12.79 -3.09
N LEU A 55 9.56 -13.28 -4.05
CA LEU A 55 9.36 -13.02 -5.47
C LEU A 55 8.01 -13.57 -5.94
N CYS A 56 7.64 -14.78 -5.53
CA CYS A 56 6.35 -15.38 -5.84
C CYS A 56 5.18 -14.54 -5.30
N PHE A 57 5.27 -14.08 -4.03
CA PHE A 57 4.27 -13.18 -3.47
C PHE A 57 4.21 -11.85 -4.20
N LYS A 58 5.34 -11.27 -4.57
CA LYS A 58 5.39 -10.04 -5.37
C LYS A 58 4.68 -10.22 -6.72
N THR A 59 5.00 -11.29 -7.45
CA THR A 59 4.37 -11.59 -8.74
C THR A 59 2.87 -11.80 -8.56
N ARG A 60 2.47 -12.62 -7.58
CA ARG A 60 1.05 -12.92 -7.36
C ARG A 60 0.25 -11.70 -6.89
N ALA A 61 0.81 -10.86 -6.02
CA ALA A 61 0.19 -9.60 -5.61
C ALA A 61 0.02 -8.66 -6.81
N THR A 62 1.03 -8.58 -7.69
CA THR A 62 0.95 -7.80 -8.93
C THR A 62 -0.18 -8.31 -9.83
N GLU A 63 -0.26 -9.63 -10.05
CA GLU A 63 -1.35 -10.25 -10.82
C GLU A 63 -2.73 -9.93 -10.26
N ILE A 64 -2.91 -10.06 -8.93
CA ILE A 64 -4.18 -9.78 -8.26
C ILE A 64 -4.56 -8.30 -8.44
N VAL A 65 -3.62 -7.40 -8.18
CA VAL A 65 -3.86 -5.94 -8.31
C VAL A 65 -4.20 -5.57 -9.74
N CYS A 66 -3.48 -6.12 -10.73
CA CYS A 66 -3.78 -5.90 -12.14
C CYS A 66 -5.13 -6.51 -12.57
N ALA A 67 -5.49 -7.69 -12.04
CA ALA A 67 -6.75 -8.37 -12.35
C ALA A 67 -7.97 -7.71 -11.70
N GLN A 68 -7.80 -7.11 -10.52
CA GLN A 68 -8.87 -6.45 -9.77
C GLN A 68 -9.38 -5.15 -10.40
N LYS A 69 -8.83 -4.70 -11.56
CA LYS A 69 -9.24 -3.55 -12.37
C LYS A 69 -10.12 -2.57 -11.59
N PRO A 70 -9.54 -1.69 -10.78
CA PRO A 70 -10.33 -0.77 -10.00
C PRO A 70 -11.28 0.05 -10.88
N GLN A 71 -12.39 0.52 -10.30
CA GLN A 71 -13.43 1.27 -11.00
C GLN A 71 -12.80 2.36 -11.88
N SER A 72 -12.89 2.15 -13.18
CA SER A 72 -12.29 3.02 -14.17
C SER A 72 -13.13 4.28 -14.32
N GLY A 73 -12.49 5.42 -14.54
CA GLY A 73 -13.17 6.70 -14.68
C GLY A 73 -12.76 7.71 -13.62
N MET A 74 -13.36 8.90 -13.71
CA MET A 74 -13.05 10.04 -12.87
C MET A 74 -13.73 9.92 -11.50
N ALA A 75 -13.03 10.28 -10.44
CA ALA A 75 -13.63 10.38 -9.10
C ALA A 75 -14.81 11.38 -9.09
N PRO A 76 -15.90 11.16 -8.33
CA PRO A 76 -16.13 10.05 -7.40
C PRO A 76 -16.67 8.76 -8.05
N GLY A 77 -16.99 8.77 -9.35
CA GLY A 77 -17.52 7.59 -10.07
C GLY A 77 -16.48 6.55 -10.48
N GLY A 78 -15.20 6.86 -10.30
CA GLY A 78 -14.06 5.97 -10.49
C GLY A 78 -12.88 6.43 -9.62
N SER A 79 -11.71 5.84 -9.83
CA SER A 79 -10.56 6.05 -8.92
C SER A 79 -9.54 7.10 -9.35
N TYR A 80 -9.74 7.71 -10.53
CA TYR A 80 -8.79 8.64 -11.10
C TYR A 80 -9.07 10.06 -10.64
N TYR A 81 -8.05 10.70 -10.07
CA TYR A 81 -8.08 12.10 -9.68
C TYR A 81 -7.32 12.93 -10.70
N ASN A 82 -7.99 13.96 -11.23
CA ASN A 82 -7.44 14.96 -12.12
C ASN A 82 -7.89 16.36 -11.65
N LEU A 83 -7.53 17.40 -12.42
CA LEU A 83 -7.85 18.79 -12.08
C LEU A 83 -9.32 19.02 -11.70
N SER A 84 -10.24 18.41 -12.42
CA SER A 84 -11.68 18.68 -12.29
C SER A 84 -12.34 17.93 -11.13
N THR A 85 -11.61 17.03 -10.45
CA THR A 85 -12.15 16.14 -9.42
C THR A 85 -11.49 16.29 -8.05
N LEU A 86 -10.55 17.22 -7.96
CA LEU A 86 -9.91 17.61 -6.71
C LEU A 86 -10.78 18.68 -6.05
N ALA A 87 -11.66 18.25 -5.15
CA ALA A 87 -12.33 19.15 -4.21
C ALA A 87 -11.46 19.33 -2.96
N ASP A 88 -11.65 20.42 -2.21
CA ASP A 88 -10.93 20.70 -0.95
C ASP A 88 -10.94 19.52 0.05
N GLY A 89 -11.97 18.68 0.03
CA GLY A 89 -12.07 17.48 0.87
C GLY A 89 -11.00 16.42 0.57
N PHE A 90 -10.31 16.48 -0.58
CA PHE A 90 -9.34 15.48 -1.02
C PHE A 90 -8.17 15.27 -0.04
N PHE A 91 -7.66 16.36 0.54
CA PHE A 91 -6.58 16.33 1.54
C PHE A 91 -7.09 16.32 2.98
N SER A 92 -8.41 16.29 3.18
CA SER A 92 -8.98 16.25 4.52
C SER A 92 -8.62 14.94 5.23
N LYS A 93 -8.42 15.04 6.56
CA LYS A 93 -8.19 13.86 7.41
C LYS A 93 -9.31 12.84 7.28
N ALA A 94 -10.56 13.28 7.15
CA ALA A 94 -11.72 12.41 6.99
C ALA A 94 -11.65 11.60 5.68
N ALA A 95 -11.37 12.24 4.54
CA ALA A 95 -11.25 11.55 3.26
C ALA A 95 -10.06 10.59 3.22
N GLN A 96 -8.99 10.90 3.95
CA GLN A 96 -7.81 10.05 4.06
C GLN A 96 -8.10 8.79 4.89
N VAL A 97 -8.78 8.94 6.04
CA VAL A 97 -9.20 7.82 6.88
C VAL A 97 -10.15 6.88 6.13
N ALA A 98 -11.11 7.43 5.38
CA ALA A 98 -12.06 6.64 4.59
C ALA A 98 -11.36 5.72 3.57
N TRP A 99 -10.36 6.25 2.86
CA TRP A 99 -9.63 5.48 1.84
C TRP A 99 -8.63 4.50 2.44
N ASN A 100 -7.99 4.87 3.55
CA ASN A 100 -7.16 3.91 4.29
C ASN A 100 -8.00 2.71 4.72
N LYS A 101 -9.22 2.95 5.21
CA LYS A 101 -10.20 1.91 5.53
C LYS A 101 -10.58 1.08 4.30
N GLU A 102 -10.84 1.71 3.16
CA GLU A 102 -11.14 1.03 1.90
C GLU A 102 -10.01 0.08 1.45
N LEU A 103 -8.75 0.52 1.56
CA LEU A 103 -7.59 -0.33 1.31
C LEU A 103 -7.35 -1.41 2.39
N THR A 104 -7.74 -1.15 3.64
CA THR A 104 -7.51 -2.07 4.77
C THR A 104 -8.70 -2.96 5.12
N ASN A 105 -9.81 -2.93 4.37
CA ASN A 105 -10.97 -3.81 4.57
C ASN A 105 -10.69 -5.33 4.43
N SER A 106 -9.42 -5.76 4.30
CA SER A 106 -8.99 -7.15 4.49
C SER A 106 -8.45 -7.46 5.91
N SER A 107 -8.38 -6.49 6.83
CA SER A 107 -7.97 -6.74 8.23
C SER A 107 -8.61 -5.72 9.17
N ASP A 108 -9.68 -6.16 9.84
CA ASP A 108 -10.32 -5.45 10.95
C ASP A 108 -9.30 -5.13 12.06
N LYS A 109 -8.85 -3.86 12.10
CA LYS A 109 -8.29 -3.09 13.24
C LYS A 109 -7.33 -2.01 12.72
N LEU A 110 -7.81 -1.07 11.90
CA LEU A 110 -6.95 0.04 11.47
C LEU A 110 -7.71 1.34 11.18
N ALA A 111 -8.32 1.89 12.23
CA ALA A 111 -8.63 3.31 12.24
C ALA A 111 -7.35 4.09 12.62
N ASP A 112 -7.06 5.16 11.88
CA ASP A 112 -6.08 6.20 12.22
C ASP A 112 -4.60 6.02 11.80
N LEU A 113 -4.35 5.56 10.56
CA LEU A 113 -3.06 5.85 9.92
C LEU A 113 -3.14 7.15 9.11
N ASP A 114 -2.88 8.27 9.76
CA ASP A 114 -2.55 9.49 9.06
C ASP A 114 -1.25 9.23 8.27
N GLY A 115 -1.36 8.94 6.97
CA GLY A 115 -0.26 8.97 6.02
C GLY A 115 0.50 10.31 5.94
N SER A 116 0.26 11.27 6.83
CA SER A 116 1.26 12.26 7.20
C SER A 116 2.04 11.72 8.40
N VAL A 117 3.35 11.51 8.22
CA VAL A 117 4.33 11.32 9.30
C VAL A 117 4.01 10.10 10.19
N LEU A 118 4.71 8.99 9.94
CA LEU A 118 4.96 7.88 10.88
C LEU A 118 4.43 8.21 12.29
N LYS A 119 3.22 7.77 12.66
CA LYS A 119 2.65 8.00 13.99
C LYS A 119 3.71 7.57 15.00
N ARG A 120 4.39 8.55 15.62
CA ARG A 120 5.48 8.29 16.57
C ARG A 120 4.84 7.81 17.86
N SER A 121 4.51 6.52 17.92
CA SER A 121 4.16 5.87 19.18
C SER A 121 5.42 5.73 20.02
N ARG A 122 5.31 5.99 21.33
CA ARG A 122 6.41 5.69 22.27
C ARG A 122 6.61 4.18 22.42
N ASN A 123 5.59 3.37 22.14
CA ASN A 123 5.66 1.92 22.24
C ASN A 123 6.38 1.31 21.00
N PRO A 124 7.51 0.61 21.19
CA PRO A 124 8.27 -0.02 20.10
C PRO A 124 7.48 -1.05 19.29
N ALA A 125 6.57 -1.82 19.90
CA ALA A 125 5.76 -2.82 19.21
C ALA A 125 4.79 -2.14 18.25
N VAL A 126 4.09 -1.10 18.74
CA VAL A 126 3.15 -0.30 17.92
C VAL A 126 3.86 0.38 16.75
N ARG A 127 5.10 0.87 16.95
CA ARG A 127 5.91 1.44 15.85
C ARG A 127 6.19 0.43 14.75
N ARG A 128 6.55 -0.82 15.10
CA ARG A 128 6.81 -1.87 14.12
C ARG A 128 5.56 -2.20 13.33
N THR A 129 4.44 -2.39 14.00
CA THR A 129 3.14 -2.65 13.36
C THR A 129 2.76 -1.54 12.39
N ASN A 130 2.83 -0.27 12.82
CA ASN A 130 2.53 0.87 11.96
C ASN A 130 3.45 0.94 10.74
N TRP A 131 4.74 0.65 10.91
CA TRP A 131 5.71 0.67 9.82
C TRP A 131 5.42 -0.41 8.77
N VAL A 132 5.22 -1.66 9.20
CA VAL A 132 4.88 -2.77 8.30
C VAL A 132 3.62 -2.45 7.51
N GLN A 133 2.59 -1.92 8.17
CA GLN A 133 1.33 -1.56 7.53
C GLN A 133 1.48 -0.40 6.54
N THR A 134 2.22 0.63 6.91
CA THR A 134 2.49 1.79 6.04
C THR A 134 3.25 1.34 4.78
N MET A 135 4.25 0.46 4.92
CA MET A 135 4.97 -0.09 3.77
C MET A 135 4.07 -0.94 2.88
N ALA A 136 3.27 -1.84 3.47
CA ALA A 136 2.33 -2.66 2.71
C ALA A 136 1.35 -1.79 1.91
N GLN A 137 0.75 -0.79 2.54
CA GLN A 137 -0.14 0.17 1.87
C GLN A 137 0.57 0.93 0.76
N THR A 138 1.80 1.38 0.99
CA THR A 138 2.59 2.10 -0.01
C THR A 138 2.87 1.20 -1.22
N VAL A 139 3.32 -0.04 -0.99
CA VAL A 139 3.59 -1.01 -2.06
C VAL A 139 2.31 -1.34 -2.83
N CYS A 140 1.19 -1.61 -2.16
CA CYS A 140 -0.09 -1.85 -2.82
C CYS A 140 -0.54 -0.64 -3.65
N SER A 141 -0.37 0.58 -3.13
CA SER A 141 -0.69 1.81 -3.86
C SER A 141 0.21 2.00 -5.08
N MET A 142 1.51 1.69 -4.98
CA MET A 142 2.44 1.72 -6.12
C MET A 142 2.04 0.71 -7.19
N LEU A 143 1.73 -0.53 -6.79
CA LEU A 143 1.30 -1.58 -7.70
C LEU A 143 -0.02 -1.21 -8.40
N ALA A 144 -0.96 -0.63 -7.65
CA ALA A 144 -2.24 -0.18 -8.21
C ALA A 144 -2.04 0.94 -9.24
N PHE A 145 -1.19 1.91 -8.95
CA PHE A 145 -0.87 3.00 -9.88
C PHE A 145 -0.07 2.53 -11.10
N GLY A 146 0.88 1.60 -10.92
CA GLY A 146 1.69 1.04 -12.00
C GLY A 146 0.89 0.10 -12.92
N GLY A 147 -0.01 -0.71 -12.35
CA GLY A 147 -0.89 -1.61 -13.11
C GLY A 147 -2.10 -0.90 -13.71
N ASN A 148 -2.55 0.20 -13.12
CA ASN A 148 -3.61 1.06 -13.62
C ASN A 148 -3.35 2.51 -13.20
N HIS A 149 -2.78 3.33 -14.10
CA HIS A 149 -2.46 4.75 -13.84
C HIS A 149 -3.68 5.59 -13.39
N HIS A 150 -4.89 5.04 -13.51
CA HIS A 150 -6.14 5.61 -13.03
C HIS A 150 -6.38 5.45 -11.52
N HIS A 151 -5.42 4.94 -10.75
CA HIS A 151 -5.46 4.86 -9.28
C HIS A 151 -4.33 5.70 -8.67
N ASN A 152 -4.45 7.03 -8.71
CA ASN A 152 -3.33 7.95 -8.50
C ASN A 152 -3.43 8.82 -7.24
N ARG A 153 -4.34 8.52 -6.31
CA ARG A 153 -4.59 9.36 -5.13
C ARG A 153 -3.33 9.60 -4.28
N MET A 154 -2.66 8.52 -3.87
CA MET A 154 -1.45 8.62 -3.05
C MET A 154 -0.30 9.26 -3.82
N GLN A 155 -0.17 8.87 -5.09
CA GLN A 155 0.87 9.37 -5.97
C GLN A 155 0.74 10.88 -6.17
N LEU A 156 -0.50 11.38 -6.30
CA LEU A 156 -0.77 12.80 -6.43
C LEU A 156 -0.45 13.57 -5.14
N ARG A 157 -0.82 13.02 -3.98
CA ARG A 157 -0.48 13.61 -2.68
C ARG A 157 1.03 13.65 -2.47
N ASN A 158 1.74 12.58 -2.79
CA ASN A 158 3.19 12.53 -2.71
C ASN A 158 3.83 13.56 -3.65
N ALA A 159 3.33 13.69 -4.88
CA ALA A 159 3.84 14.67 -5.84
C ALA A 159 3.69 16.12 -5.32
N LEU A 160 2.56 16.43 -4.67
CA LEU A 160 2.34 17.74 -4.05
C LEU A 160 3.30 18.01 -2.88
N MET A 161 3.49 17.02 -2.01
CA MET A 161 4.43 17.11 -0.88
C MET A 161 5.88 17.24 -1.33
N PHE A 162 6.28 16.55 -2.40
CA PHE A 162 7.62 16.68 -2.96
C PHE A 162 7.83 18.04 -3.64
N LEU A 163 6.78 18.57 -4.29
CA LEU A 163 6.83 19.89 -4.88
C LEU A 163 7.01 20.98 -3.82
N SER A 164 6.31 20.89 -2.68
CA SER A 164 6.49 21.84 -1.55
C SER A 164 7.82 21.65 -0.81
N GLY A 165 8.35 20.43 -0.78
CA GLY A 165 9.66 20.11 -0.20
C GLY A 165 10.87 20.45 -1.10
N SER A 166 10.69 21.23 -2.16
CA SER A 166 11.74 21.62 -3.11
C SER A 166 12.49 20.43 -3.73
N VAL A 167 11.83 19.28 -3.88
CA VAL A 167 12.41 18.13 -4.56
C VAL A 167 12.70 18.49 -6.02
N THR A 168 13.90 18.15 -6.49
CA THR A 168 14.33 18.48 -7.86
C THR A 168 13.50 17.73 -8.90
N GLU A 169 13.45 18.26 -10.12
CA GLU A 169 12.75 17.61 -11.24
C GLU A 169 13.28 16.20 -11.51
N ARG A 170 14.61 16.01 -11.44
CA ARG A 170 15.24 14.70 -11.62
C ARG A 170 14.75 13.67 -10.60
N VAL A 171 14.69 14.05 -9.32
CA VAL A 171 14.20 13.17 -8.26
C VAL A 171 12.70 12.92 -8.42
N SER A 172 11.91 13.95 -8.72
CA SER A 172 10.47 13.80 -8.98
C SER A 172 10.19 12.88 -10.17
N SER A 173 10.98 12.96 -11.23
CA SER A 173 10.85 12.09 -12.41
C SER A 173 11.18 10.63 -12.07
N TYR A 174 12.24 10.41 -11.29
CA TYR A 174 12.58 9.07 -10.78
C TYR A 174 11.49 8.47 -9.88
N LEU A 175 10.95 9.27 -8.96
CA LEU A 175 9.87 8.83 -8.06
C LEU A 175 8.57 8.53 -8.83
N ASN A 176 8.30 9.26 -9.92
CA ASN A 176 7.21 8.94 -10.83
C ASN A 176 7.44 7.64 -11.60
N TYR A 177 8.67 7.42 -12.08
CA TYR A 177 9.03 6.19 -12.78
C TYR A 177 8.80 4.93 -11.93
N ILE A 178 9.15 4.97 -10.64
CA ILE A 178 8.93 3.84 -9.72
C ILE A 178 7.52 3.80 -9.10
N GLY A 179 6.61 4.68 -9.53
CA GLY A 179 5.21 4.69 -9.09
C GLY A 179 4.95 5.26 -7.69
N LEU A 180 5.93 5.99 -7.13
CA LEU A 180 5.85 6.62 -5.81
C LEU A 180 5.11 7.95 -5.82
N CYS A 181 5.15 8.69 -6.93
CA CYS A 181 4.41 9.95 -7.07
C CYS A 181 3.89 10.13 -8.51
N SER A 182 2.97 11.06 -8.69
CA SER A 182 2.55 11.52 -10.01
C SER A 182 3.62 12.46 -10.60
N SER A 183 3.50 12.75 -11.90
CA SER A 183 4.40 13.70 -12.55
C SER A 183 4.32 15.09 -11.93
N ARG A 184 5.43 15.84 -11.98
CA ARG A 184 5.50 17.23 -11.51
C ARG A 184 4.50 18.13 -12.23
N TRP A 185 4.29 17.89 -13.52
CA TRP A 185 3.25 18.57 -14.30
C TRP A 185 1.87 18.38 -13.68
N THR A 186 1.51 17.14 -13.34
CA THR A 186 0.23 16.83 -12.67
C THR A 186 0.12 17.57 -11.34
N ALA A 187 1.20 17.63 -10.55
CA ALA A 187 1.21 18.35 -9.28
C ALA A 187 0.97 19.86 -9.44
N HIS A 188 1.65 20.52 -10.39
CA HIS A 188 1.42 21.95 -10.68
C HIS A 188 0.00 22.22 -11.19
N ALA A 189 -0.47 21.35 -12.07
CA ALA A 189 -1.81 21.47 -12.64
C ALA A 189 -2.87 21.32 -11.52
N THR A 190 -2.69 20.36 -10.61
CA THR A 190 -3.49 20.21 -9.38
C THR A 190 -3.43 21.44 -8.49
N LEU A 191 -2.24 21.97 -8.19
CA LEU A 191 -2.10 23.20 -7.40
C LEU A 191 -2.89 24.36 -8.00
N LYS A 192 -2.79 24.55 -9.32
CA LYS A 192 -3.51 25.62 -10.01
C LYS A 192 -5.03 25.49 -9.87
N ALA A 193 -5.57 24.27 -9.94
CA ALA A 193 -7.00 24.03 -9.73
C ALA A 193 -7.42 24.30 -8.29
N LEU A 194 -6.68 23.80 -7.30
CA LEU A 194 -6.96 24.03 -5.88
C LEU A 194 -6.90 25.54 -5.55
N SER A 195 -5.94 26.28 -6.11
CA SER A 195 -5.87 27.73 -5.94
C SER A 195 -7.09 28.43 -6.52
N LYS A 196 -7.60 27.98 -7.67
CA LYS A 196 -8.80 28.55 -8.28
C LYS A 196 -10.07 28.26 -7.45
N GLU A 197 -10.24 27.02 -6.97
CA GLU A 197 -11.35 26.67 -6.07
C GLU A 197 -11.31 27.48 -4.77
N ALA A 198 -10.12 27.64 -4.18
CA ALA A 198 -9.94 28.46 -2.99
C ALA A 198 -10.28 29.94 -3.25
N GLU A 199 -9.88 30.50 -4.40
CA GLU A 199 -10.24 31.86 -4.79
C GLU A 199 -11.75 32.04 -4.97
N GLU A 200 -12.44 31.07 -5.57
CA GLU A 200 -13.89 31.07 -5.72
C GLU A 200 -14.61 31.03 -4.36
N LYS A 201 -14.12 30.22 -3.42
CA LYS A 201 -14.68 30.14 -2.04
C LYS A 201 -14.46 31.39 -1.22
N LEU A 202 -13.36 32.11 -1.45
CA LEU A 202 -13.10 33.38 -0.77
C LEU A 202 -13.95 34.53 -1.31
N LYS A 203 -14.45 34.41 -2.54
CA LYS A 203 -15.33 35.41 -3.19
C LYS A 203 -16.83 35.16 -2.94
N ALA A 204 -17.19 33.97 -2.47
CA ALA A 204 -18.55 33.56 -2.12
C ALA A 204 -18.91 33.96 -0.68
#